data_AF-A0A2D6TN87-F1
#
_entry.id   AF-A0A2D6TN87-F1
#
_cell.length_a   1.000
_cell.length_b   1.000
_cell.length_c   1.000
_cell.angle_alpha   90.00
_cell.angle_beta   90.00
_cell.angle_gamma   90.00
#
_symmetry.space_group_name_H-M   'P 1'
#
loop_
_entity.id
_entity.type
_entity.pdbx_description
1 polymer ?
#
loop_
_entity_poly.entity_id
_entity_poly.type
_entity_poly.pdbx_seq_one_letter_code
_entity_poly.pdbx_strand_id
1 'polypeptide(L)'
;MFEVLSVQARNKLARTMKAKAKMIAKKRERAMSKKASPEKLKTRAQKKAVDFVAQKILKGKNRSELGQAGKASLEKKIKSKSVLIKKLAKKLLPQVKKAEAERMAKKKNK
;
A
#
# COMPACT_ATOMS: atom_id res chain seq x y z
N MET A 1 1.55 -11.80 4.49
CA MET A 1 2.29 -12.70 5.39
C MET A 1 2.75 -11.83 6.54
N PHE A 2 2.05 -11.87 7.67
CA PHE A 2 2.42 -11.08 8.84
C PHE A 2 3.56 -11.79 9.54
N GLU A 3 4.75 -11.20 9.53
CA GLU A 3 5.87 -11.65 10.34
C GLU A 3 5.61 -11.17 11.76
N VAL A 4 5.18 -12.07 12.65
CA VAL A 4 4.98 -11.75 14.06
C VAL A 4 6.35 -11.70 14.72
N LEU A 5 7.02 -10.55 14.65
CA LEU A 5 8.28 -10.33 15.36
C LEU A 5 8.07 -10.51 16.87
N SER A 6 8.99 -11.25 17.52
CA SER A 6 9.06 -11.34 18.97
C SER A 6 9.17 -9.94 19.59
N VAL A 7 8.78 -9.77 20.85
CA VAL A 7 8.88 -8.49 21.56
C VAL A 7 10.32 -7.95 21.50
N GLN A 8 11.30 -8.84 21.66
CA GLN A 8 12.73 -8.52 21.55
C GLN A 8 13.11 -8.03 20.15
N ALA A 9 12.69 -8.73 19.10
CA ALA A 9 12.95 -8.32 17.71
C ALA A 9 12.27 -6.98 17.37
N ARG A 10 11.08 -6.72 17.91
CA ARG A 10 10.36 -5.44 17.78
C ARG A 10 11.13 -4.30 18.43
N ASN A 11 11.61 -4.49 19.66
CA ASN A 11 12.42 -3.50 20.36
C ASN A 11 13.73 -3.21 19.63
N LYS A 12 14.39 -4.26 19.10
CA LYS A 12 15.59 -4.11 18.26
C LYS A 12 15.28 -3.31 16.99
N LEU A 13 14.20 -3.64 16.28
CA LEU A 13 13.77 -2.92 15.09
C LEU A 13 13.49 -1.44 15.41
N ALA A 14 12.75 -1.16 16.49
CA ALA A 14 12.43 0.19 16.93
C ALA A 14 13.70 1.03 17.17
N ARG A 15 14.69 0.48 17.89
CA ARG A 15 15.99 1.13 18.09
C ARG A 15 16.71 1.42 16.75
N THR A 16 16.76 0.44 15.85
CA THR A 16 17.42 0.63 14.55
C THR A 16 16.72 1.67 13.66
N MET A 17 15.39 1.71 13.69
CA MET A 17 14.60 2.69 12.94
C MET A 17 14.77 4.10 13.50
N LYS A 18 14.85 4.25 14.84
CA LYS A 18 15.17 5.52 15.50
C LYS A 18 16.56 6.02 15.10
N ALA A 19 17.57 5.15 15.13
CA ALA A 19 18.93 5.50 14.73
C ALA A 19 19.02 5.93 13.25
N LYS A 20 18.29 5.24 12.36
CA LYS A 20 18.30 5.53 10.91
C LYS A 20 17.30 6.60 10.49
N ALA A 21 16.55 7.21 11.40
CA ALA A 21 15.42 8.09 11.09
C ALA A 21 15.79 9.25 10.14
N LYS A 22 16.91 9.94 10.39
CA LYS A 22 17.38 11.05 9.54
C LYS A 22 17.73 10.60 8.11
N MET A 23 18.38 9.44 7.98
CA MET A 23 18.71 8.85 6.69
C MET A 23 17.45 8.44 5.92
N ILE A 24 16.48 7.83 6.61
CA ILE A 24 15.19 7.44 6.04
C ILE A 24 14.43 8.68 5.57
N ALA A 25 14.41 9.76 6.37
CA ALA A 25 13.76 11.02 6.00
C ALA A 25 14.35 11.60 4.70
N LYS A 26 15.68 11.71 4.60
CA LYS A 26 16.38 12.19 3.40
C LYS A 26 16.12 11.30 2.18
N LYS A 27 16.14 9.98 2.36
CA LYS A 27 15.83 9.01 1.29
C LYS A 27 14.36 9.11 0.85
N ARG A 28 13.43 9.30 1.79
CA ARG A 28 12.00 9.50 1.51
C ARG A 28 11.79 10.78 0.72
N GLU A 29 12.40 11.88 1.12
CA GLU A 29 12.33 13.15 0.39
C GLU A 29 12.80 13.02 -1.06
N ARG A 30 13.98 12.42 -1.26
CA ARG A 30 14.53 12.12 -2.60
C ARG A 30 13.66 11.15 -3.41
N ALA A 31 12.97 10.22 -2.76
CA ALA A 31 12.06 9.31 -3.45
C ALA A 31 10.76 10.02 -3.85
N MET A 32 10.25 10.92 -3.00
CA MET A 32 9.04 11.70 -3.26
C MET A 32 9.26 12.79 -4.31
N SER A 33 10.49 13.28 -4.50
CA SER A 33 10.81 14.19 -5.62
C SER A 33 10.83 13.51 -6.98
N LYS A 34 11.02 12.18 -7.03
CA LYS A 34 11.09 11.44 -8.29
C LYS A 34 9.71 10.94 -8.72
N LYS A 35 9.53 10.80 -10.04
CA LYS A 35 8.38 10.09 -10.62
C LYS A 35 8.48 8.60 -10.30
N ALA A 36 7.37 7.96 -9.94
CA ALA A 36 7.36 6.52 -9.70
C ALA A 36 7.64 5.72 -10.99
N SER A 37 8.41 4.63 -10.85
CA SER A 37 8.67 3.70 -11.95
C SER A 37 7.38 2.99 -12.39
N PRO A 38 7.32 2.47 -13.64
CA PRO A 38 6.15 1.75 -14.14
C PRO A 38 5.72 0.58 -13.24
N GLU A 39 6.67 -0.15 -12.67
CA GLU A 39 6.41 -1.25 -11.72
C GLU A 39 5.76 -0.77 -10.43
N LYS A 40 6.21 0.37 -9.89
CA LYS A 40 5.60 1.00 -8.71
C LYS A 40 4.16 1.45 -9.01
N LEU A 41 3.87 1.91 -10.22
CA LEU A 41 2.52 2.27 -10.63
C LEU A 41 1.62 1.04 -10.78
N LYS A 42 2.13 -0.06 -11.34
CA LYS A 42 1.41 -1.35 -11.42
C LYS A 42 1.07 -1.89 -10.03
N THR A 43 2.04 -1.90 -9.11
CA THR A 43 1.82 -2.37 -7.73
C THR A 43 0.86 -1.46 -6.95
N ARG A 44 0.92 -0.14 -7.13
CA ARG A 44 -0.07 0.81 -6.57
C ARG A 44 -1.47 0.55 -7.11
N ALA A 45 -1.63 0.34 -8.41
CA ALA A 45 -2.91 0.01 -9.03
C ALA A 45 -3.48 -1.31 -8.49
N GLN A 46 -2.63 -2.32 -8.29
CA GLN A 46 -3.02 -3.59 -7.68
C GLN A 46 -3.47 -3.41 -6.22
N LYS A 47 -2.76 -2.62 -5.41
CA LYS A 47 -3.16 -2.31 -4.03
C LYS A 47 -4.52 -1.61 -3.99
N LYS A 48 -4.72 -0.58 -4.81
CA LYS A 48 -6.03 0.10 -4.92
C LYS A 48 -7.15 -0.85 -5.33
N ALA A 49 -6.89 -1.79 -6.25
CA ALA A 49 -7.87 -2.80 -6.64
C ALA A 49 -8.20 -3.75 -5.48
N VAL A 50 -7.21 -4.17 -4.70
CA VAL A 50 -7.42 -4.98 -3.48
C VAL A 50 -8.24 -4.22 -2.45
N ASP A 51 -7.90 -2.95 -2.19
CA ASP A 51 -8.60 -2.12 -1.20
C ASP A 51 -10.06 -1.89 -1.61
N PHE A 52 -10.32 -1.64 -2.90
CA PHE A 52 -11.68 -1.51 -3.43
C PHE A 52 -12.50 -2.79 -3.23
N VAL A 53 -11.92 -3.96 -3.54
CA VAL A 53 -12.59 -5.25 -3.33
C VAL A 53 -12.78 -5.53 -1.83
N ALA A 54 -11.81 -5.18 -0.99
CA ALA A 54 -11.92 -5.33 0.45
C ALA A 54 -13.07 -4.47 1.02
N GLN A 55 -13.18 -3.21 0.62
CA GLN A 55 -14.28 -2.32 1.02
C GLN A 55 -15.64 -2.89 0.62
N LYS A 56 -15.76 -3.45 -0.59
CA LYS A 56 -17.00 -4.10 -1.05
C LYS A 56 -17.35 -5.34 -0.23
N ILE A 57 -16.36 -6.14 0.17
CA ILE A 57 -16.58 -7.32 1.02
C ILE A 57 -17.00 -6.91 2.43
N LEU A 58 -16.40 -5.84 2.97
CA LEU A 58 -16.63 -5.37 4.34
C LEU A 58 -17.90 -4.54 4.49
N LYS A 59 -18.60 -4.20 3.39
CA LYS A 59 -19.86 -3.45 3.38
C LYS A 59 -19.84 -2.20 4.28
N GLY A 60 -18.73 -1.45 4.25
CA GLY A 60 -18.57 -0.22 5.03
C GLY A 60 -17.86 -0.37 6.38
N LYS A 61 -17.56 -1.60 6.84
CA LYS A 61 -16.70 -1.80 8.02
C LYS A 61 -15.23 -1.57 7.69
N ASN A 62 -14.46 -1.05 8.64
CA ASN A 62 -13.03 -0.85 8.43
C ASN A 62 -12.25 -2.14 8.66
N ARG A 63 -11.20 -2.37 7.87
CA ARG A 63 -10.30 -3.52 8.04
C ARG A 63 -9.61 -3.52 9.42
N SER A 64 -9.45 -2.35 10.02
CA SER A 64 -8.85 -2.16 11.35
C SER A 64 -9.73 -2.69 12.47
N GLU A 65 -11.05 -2.65 12.31
CA GLU A 65 -12.04 -3.12 13.28
C GLU A 65 -12.15 -4.66 13.31
N LEU A 66 -11.59 -5.34 12.30
CA LEU A 66 -11.60 -6.80 12.26
C LEU A 66 -10.56 -7.39 13.22
N GLY A 67 -11.02 -8.32 14.06
CA GLY A 67 -10.16 -9.27 14.76
C GLY A 67 -9.38 -10.16 13.80
N GLN A 68 -8.42 -10.94 14.34
CA GLN A 68 -7.51 -11.75 13.53
C GLN A 68 -8.22 -12.77 12.63
N ALA A 69 -9.26 -13.43 13.15
CA ALA A 69 -10.08 -14.38 12.39
C ALA A 69 -10.82 -13.70 11.21
N GLY A 70 -11.33 -12.48 11.43
CA GLY A 70 -11.98 -11.68 10.40
C GLY A 70 -11.00 -11.25 9.29
N LYS A 71 -9.78 -10.85 9.67
CA LYS A 71 -8.71 -10.52 8.72
C LYS A 71 -8.30 -11.73 7.88
N ALA A 72 -8.13 -12.90 8.49
CA ALA A 72 -7.81 -14.14 7.76
C ALA A 72 -8.93 -14.53 6.76
N SER A 73 -10.18 -14.41 7.19
CA SER A 73 -11.35 -14.70 6.33
C SER A 73 -11.45 -13.73 5.16
N LEU A 74 -11.18 -12.43 5.40
CA LEU A 74 -11.12 -11.42 4.35
C LEU A 74 -10.02 -11.75 3.34
N GLU A 75 -8.83 -12.16 3.79
CA GLU A 75 -7.72 -12.52 2.90
C GLU A 75 -8.06 -13.71 1.99
N LYS A 76 -8.72 -14.75 2.53
CA LYS A 76 -9.20 -15.88 1.73
C LYS A 76 -10.18 -15.41 0.64
N LYS A 77 -11.14 -14.54 0.99
CA LYS A 77 -12.12 -13.98 0.04
C LYS A 77 -11.50 -13.04 -1.00
N ILE A 78 -10.45 -12.31 -0.66
CA ILE A 78 -9.69 -11.48 -1.61
C ILE A 78 -8.89 -12.38 -2.55
N LYS A 79 -8.26 -13.44 -2.04
CA LYS A 79 -7.46 -14.38 -2.84
C LYS A 79 -8.31 -15.10 -3.89
N SER A 80 -9.54 -15.50 -3.55
CA SER A 80 -10.46 -16.12 -4.52
C SER A 80 -10.88 -15.16 -5.64
N LYS A 81 -10.82 -13.85 -5.42
CA LYS A 81 -11.14 -12.81 -6.41
C LYS A 81 -9.92 -12.30 -7.19
N SER A 82 -8.82 -13.05 -7.23
CA SER A 82 -7.56 -12.65 -7.87
C SER A 82 -7.70 -12.22 -9.34
N VAL A 83 -8.53 -12.90 -10.13
CA VAL A 83 -8.79 -12.57 -11.55
C VAL A 83 -9.48 -11.21 -11.67
N LEU A 84 -10.50 -10.95 -10.83
CA LEU A 84 -11.20 -9.67 -10.79
C LEU A 84 -10.23 -8.54 -10.41
N ILE A 85 -9.36 -8.77 -9.41
CA ILE A 85 -8.35 -7.80 -8.98
C ILE A 85 -7.39 -7.46 -10.12
N LYS A 86 -6.95 -8.45 -10.90
CA LYS A 86 -6.10 -8.22 -12.09
C LYS A 86 -6.81 -7.36 -13.14
N LYS A 87 -8.10 -7.63 -13.41
CA LYS A 87 -8.92 -6.82 -14.35
C LYS A 87 -9.09 -5.38 -13.86
N LEU A 88 -9.41 -5.20 -12.57
CA LEU A 88 -9.55 -3.88 -11.95
C LEU A 88 -8.23 -3.11 -11.93
N ALA A 89 -7.11 -3.77 -11.63
CA ALA A 89 -5.80 -3.14 -11.62
C ALA A 89 -5.43 -2.58 -13.02
N LYS A 90 -5.76 -3.31 -14.09
CA LYS A 90 -5.59 -2.80 -15.47
C LYS A 90 -6.44 -1.56 -15.72
N LYS A 91 -7.71 -1.57 -15.30
CA LYS A 91 -8.63 -0.41 -15.44
C LYS A 91 -8.21 0.80 -14.60
N LEU A 92 -7.64 0.59 -13.42
CA LEU A 92 -7.20 1.65 -12.51
C LEU A 92 -5.83 2.22 -12.89
N LEU A 93 -5.04 1.53 -13.71
CA LEU A 93 -3.68 1.96 -14.07
C LEU A 93 -3.63 3.37 -14.70
N PRO A 94 -4.51 3.74 -15.66
CA PRO A 94 -4.55 5.10 -16.21
C PRO A 94 -4.85 6.15 -15.13
N GLN A 95 -5.79 5.88 -14.22
CA GLN A 95 -6.12 6.79 -13.12
C GLN A 95 -4.93 6.95 -12.16
N VAL A 96 -4.21 5.87 -11.84
CA VAL A 96 -3.00 5.92 -11.02
C VAL A 96 -1.89 6.73 -11.71
N LYS A 97 -1.74 6.61 -13.03
CA LYS A 97 -0.80 7.42 -13.82
C LYS A 97 -1.17 8.91 -13.80
N LYS A 98 -2.45 9.24 -13.97
CA LYS A 98 -2.95 10.63 -13.90
C LYS A 98 -2.67 11.25 -12.52
N ALA A 99 -3.04 10.55 -11.44
CA ALA A 99 -2.77 11.00 -10.08
C ALA A 99 -1.27 11.21 -9.80
N GLU A 100 -0.40 10.36 -10.36
CA GLU A 100 1.05 10.56 -10.25
C GLU A 100 1.53 11.78 -11.05
N ALA A 101 0.97 12.02 -12.23
CA ALA A 101 1.27 13.21 -13.02
C ALA A 101 0.82 14.50 -12.30
N GLU A 102 -0.39 14.51 -11.75
CA GLU A 102 -0.91 15.62 -10.93
C GLU A 102 -0.03 15.87 -9.70
N ARG A 103 0.42 14.81 -9.02
CA ARG A 103 1.35 14.93 -7.88
C ARG A 103 2.66 15.60 -8.29
N MET A 104 3.20 15.24 -9.46
CA MET A 104 4.43 15.83 -9.99
C MET A 104 4.22 17.27 -10.46
N ALA A 105 3.08 17.58 -11.08
CA ALA A 105 2.72 18.95 -11.47
C ALA A 105 2.57 19.87 -10.26
N LYS A 106 1.84 19.44 -9.22
CA LYS A 106 1.72 20.17 -7.95
C LYS A 106 3.06 20.42 -7.27
N LYS A 107 4.02 19.50 -7.42
CA LYS A 107 5.38 19.67 -6.91
C LYS A 107 6.21 20.65 -7.75
N LYS A 108 5.97 20.73 -9.06
CA LYS A 108 6.65 21.70 -9.95
C LYS A 108 6.17 23.13 -9.70
N ASN A 109 4.88 23.30 -9.39
CA ASN A 109 4.26 24.60 -9.17
C ASN A 109 4.44 25.13 -7.73
N LYS A 110 5.21 24.42 -6.89
CA LYS A 110 5.53 24.80 -5.51
C LYS A 110 7.03 25.02 -5.40
#